data_AF-A0A392ULG2-F1
#
_entry.id   AF-A0A392ULG2-F1
#
_cell.length_a   1.000
_cell.length_b   1.000
_cell.length_c   1.000
_cell.angle_alpha   90.00
_cell.angle_beta   90.00
_cell.angle_gamma   90.00
#
_symmetry.space_group_name_H-M   'P 1'
#
loop_
_entity.id
_entity.type
_entity.pdbx_description
1 polymer ?
#
loop_
_entity_poly.entity_id
_entity_poly.type
_entity_poly.pdbx_seq_one_letter_code
_entity_poly.pdbx_strand_id
1 'polypeptide(L)' 'MEDCDDPMSSEYRQVFVRGKYVEFSPTLINEYLGRSIEGVPNLEVTQNQICKTLTGNL' A
#
# COMPACT_ATOMS: atom_id res chain seq x y z
N MET A 1 16.10 -10.01 -0.52
CA MET A 1 15.12 -8.98 -0.12
C MET A 1 13.86 -9.41 -0.81
N GLU A 2 13.17 -10.32 -0.14
CA GLU A 2 12.11 -11.16 -0.71
C GLU A 2 10.79 -10.40 -0.60
N ASP A 3 10.08 -10.28 -1.72
CA ASP A 3 8.62 -10.10 -1.78
C ASP A 3 7.96 -9.08 -0.82
N CYS A 4 8.62 -7.94 -0.56
CA CYS A 4 7.99 -6.80 0.12
C CYS A 4 6.85 -6.15 -0.69
N ASP A 5 6.68 -6.54 -1.96
CA ASP A 5 5.65 -6.02 -2.86
C ASP A 5 4.59 -7.09 -3.21
N ASP A 6 4.75 -8.35 -2.77
CA ASP A 6 3.76 -9.40 -2.98
C ASP A 6 2.66 -9.29 -1.92
N PRO A 7 1.40 -9.01 -2.29
CA PRO A 7 0.27 -8.97 -1.35
C PRO A 7 -0.02 -10.30 -0.64
N MET A 8 0.57 -11.41 -1.10
CA MET A 8 0.52 -12.72 -0.45
C MET A 8 1.68 -12.98 0.51
N SER A 9 2.75 -12.19 0.45
CA SER A 9 3.90 -12.29 1.35
C SER A 9 3.53 -11.95 2.79
N SER A 10 4.12 -12.70 3.73
CA SER A 10 4.01 -12.39 5.17
C SER A 10 4.64 -11.05 5.51
N GLU A 11 5.71 -10.65 4.80
CA GLU A 11 6.39 -9.37 5.03
C GLU A 11 5.50 -8.19 4.63
N TYR A 12 4.81 -8.29 3.50
CA TYR A 12 3.84 -7.29 3.05
C TYR A 12 2.66 -7.11 4.02
N ARG A 13 2.26 -8.20 4.69
CA ARG A 13 1.10 -8.23 5.62
C ARG A 13 1.45 -7.82 7.05
N GLN A 14 2.71 -7.53 7.35
CA GLN A 14 3.18 -7.26 8.70
C GLN A 14 3.21 -5.76 9.00
N VAL A 15 2.56 -5.33 10.09
CA VAL A 15 2.74 -3.98 10.67
C VAL A 15 2.87 -4.01 12.17
N PHE A 16 3.53 -2.96 12.67
CA PHE A 16 3.61 -2.66 14.08
C PHE A 16 2.74 -1.44 14.39
N VAL A 17 1.66 -1.64 15.15
CA VAL A 17 0.78 -0.56 15.63
C VAL A 17 0.94 -0.44 17.14
N ARG A 18 1.39 0.74 17.60
CA ARG A 18 1.57 1.04 19.05
C ARG A 18 2.39 -0.04 19.80
N GLY A 19 3.41 -0.59 19.14
CA GLY A 19 4.28 -1.62 19.69
C GLY A 19 3.73 -3.05 19.63
N LYS A 20 2.59 -3.29 18.97
CA LYS A 20 2.03 -4.62 18.73
C LYS A 20 2.21 -5.04 17.28
N TYR A 21 2.72 -6.26 17.08
CA TYR A 21 2.73 -6.95 15.79
C TYR A 21 1.30 -7.37 15.45
N VAL A 22 0.83 -7.00 14.27
CA VAL A 22 -0.45 -7.47 13.72
C VAL A 22 -0.27 -7.81 12.24
N GLU A 23 -0.89 -8.91 11.83
CA GLU A 23 -1.05 -9.27 10.42
C GLU A 23 -2.32 -8.62 9.88
N PHE A 24 -2.20 -7.93 8.76
CA PHE A 24 -3.31 -7.32 8.05
C PHE A 24 -3.02 -7.36 6.56
N SER A 25 -4.07 -7.38 5.76
CA SER A 25 -3.96 -7.09 4.34
C SER A 25 -4.51 -5.68 4.07
N PRO A 26 -4.08 -5.01 3.00
CA PRO A 26 -4.73 -3.78 2.54
C PRO A 26 -6.24 -3.97 2.33
N THR A 27 -6.66 -5.17 1.90
CA THR A 27 -8.07 -5.55 1.79
C THR A 27 -8.79 -5.44 3.14
N LEU A 28 -8.22 -6.00 4.21
CA LEU A 28 -8.80 -5.98 5.55
C LEU A 28 -8.89 -4.56 6.11
N ILE A 29 -7.87 -3.73 5.87
CA ILE A 29 -7.90 -2.31 6.25
C ILE A 29 -9.02 -1.58 5.50
N ASN A 30 -9.13 -1.79 4.18
CA ASN A 30 -10.14 -1.12 3.37
C ASN A 30 -11.55 -1.53 3.79
N GLU A 31 -11.79 -2.81 4.06
CA GLU A 31 -13.05 -3.30 4.61
C GLU A 31 -13.39 -2.63 5.95
N TYR A 32 -12.44 -2.58 6.89
CA TYR A 32 -12.65 -1.93 8.19
C TYR A 32 -12.96 -0.43 8.06
N LEU A 33 -12.38 0.25 7.07
CA LEU A 33 -12.60 1.66 6.80
C LEU A 33 -13.84 1.93 5.93
N GLY A 34 -14.59 0.89 5.51
CA GLY A 34 -15.73 1.03 4.59
C GLY A 34 -15.33 1.52 3.19
N ARG A 35 -14.09 1.27 2.77
CA ARG A 35 -13.55 1.61 1.44
C ARG A 35 -13.76 0.46 0.47
N SER A 36 -13.66 0.76 -0.83
CA SER A 36 -13.68 -0.29 -1.84
C SER A 36 -12.54 -1.28 -1.61
N ILE A 37 -12.88 -2.57 -1.64
CA ILE A 37 -11.93 -3.69 -1.62
C ILE A 37 -11.52 -4.11 -3.03
N GLU A 38 -12.16 -3.57 -4.07
CA GLU A 38 -11.73 -3.79 -5.45
C GLU A 38 -10.30 -3.27 -5.59
N GLY A 39 -9.44 -4.09 -6.20
CA GLY A 39 -8.05 -3.72 -6.43
C GLY A 39 -8.00 -2.35 -7.09
N VAL A 40 -7.29 -1.41 -6.47
CA VAL A 40 -7.00 -0.14 -7.13
C VAL A 40 -6.25 -0.51 -8.40
N PRO A 41 -6.72 -0.11 -9.59
CA PRO A 41 -6.00 -0.38 -10.81
C PRO A 41 -4.57 0.13 -10.62
N ASN A 42 -3.58 -0.68 -11.02
CA ASN A 42 -2.18 -0.24 -11.04
C ASN A 42 -2.15 1.08 -11.79
N LEU A 43 -1.95 2.17 -11.04
CA LEU A 43 -1.87 3.48 -11.63
C LEU A 43 -0.51 3.49 -12.33
N GLU A 44 -0.51 3.33 -13.66
CA GLU A 44 0.69 3.51 -14.47
C GLU A 44 1.06 4.99 -14.47
N VAL A 45 1.63 5.45 -13.35
CA VAL A 45 2.23 6.76 -13.21
C VAL A 45 3.73 6.63 -13.39
N THR A 46 4.26 7.47 -14.26
CA THR A 46 5.71 7.57 -14.40
C THR A 46 6.31 8.26 -13.18
N GLN A 47 7.54 7.89 -12.80
CA GLN A 47 8.28 8.57 -11.74
C GLN A 47 8.34 10.09 -11.95
N ASN A 48 8.42 10.53 -13.22
CA ASN A 48 8.41 11.95 -13.59
C ASN A 48 7.09 12.64 -13.20
N GLN A 49 5.94 11.99 -13.40
CA GLN A 49 4.64 12.51 -13.00
C GLN A 49 4.49 12.56 -11.47
N ILE A 50 5.00 11.54 -10.77
CA ILE A 50 5.01 11.53 -9.30
C ILE A 50 5.84 12.70 -8.78
N CYS A 51 7.09 12.86 -9.25
CA CYS A 51 7.96 13.96 -8.85
C CYS A 51 7.29 15.30 -9.11
N LYS A 52 6.82 15.55 -10.33
CA LYS A 52 6.11 16.79 -10.70
C LYS A 52 4.92 17.09 -9.80
N THR A 53 4.12 16.08 -9.46
CA THR A 53 2.95 16.27 -8.58
C THR A 53 3.39 16.64 -7.16
N LEU A 54 4.43 15.99 -6.64
CA LEU A 54 4.94 16.22 -5.28
C LEU A 54 5.71 17.54 -5.14
N THR A 55 6.51 17.93 -6.14
CA THR A 55 7.25 19.21 -6.14
C THR A 55 6.47 20.36 -6.77
N GLY A 56 5.21 20.16 -7.19
CA GLY A 56 4.40 21.24 -7.77
C GLY A 56 4.93 21.74 -9.12
N ASN A 57 5.53 20.86 -9.93
CA ASN A 57 6.19 21.15 -11.21
C ASN A 57 7.43 22.07 -11.13
N LEU A 58 8.11 22.14 -9.98
CA LEU A 58 9.46 22.69 -9.87
C LEU A 58 10.47 21.89 -10.72
#